data_AF-A0A5B6W5D6-F1
#
_entry.id   AF-A0A5B6W5D6-F1
#
_cell.length_a   1.000
_cell.length_b   1.000
_cell.length_c   1.000
_cell.angle_alpha   90.00
_cell.angle_beta   90.00
_cell.angle_gamma   90.00
#
_symmetry.space_group_name_H-M   'P 1'
#
loop_
_entity.id
_entity.type
_entity.pdbx_description
1 polymer ?
#
loop_
_entity_poly.entity_id
_entity_poly.type
_entity_poly.pdbx_seq_one_letter_code
_entity_poly.pdbx_strand_id
1 'polypeptide(L)'
;MEAFRETLVDCQLVDIGFSGVWFTWERGNLPETNIRERLDRGLQTKNESWEANEGTLLEKLGKLQLCLEEWSRKNSRNKEGLKRKLMKELEVLLEGKRNDDTMAKIIDAKIHLNMKIDKDDMYWEQRARQNWLKLGDKNTAFFHSCALVRRQANTISKLVTEEGKEIEEESEILVAASSFFQNLFKSKGVTDRCKVLDGIERTIKQEDNEFLLDPF
;
A
#
# COMPACT_ATOMS: atom_id res chain seq x y z
N MET A 1 -19.54 3.75 7.79
CA MET A 1 -19.23 3.55 6.35
C MET A 1 -19.07 4.86 5.58
N GLU A 2 -19.77 5.95 5.93
CA GLU A 2 -19.65 7.23 5.21
C GLU A 2 -18.26 7.85 5.31
N ALA A 3 -17.72 8.03 6.52
CA ALA A 3 -16.35 8.51 6.73
C ALA A 3 -15.28 7.66 6.01
N PHE A 4 -15.51 6.35 5.87
CA PHE A 4 -14.62 5.48 5.10
C PHE A 4 -14.68 5.81 3.60
N ARG A 5 -15.88 5.99 3.03
CA ARG A 5 -16.05 6.41 1.63
C ARG A 5 -15.46 7.78 1.35
N GLU A 6 -15.67 8.75 2.25
CA GLU A 6 -15.03 10.06 2.16
C GLU A 6 -13.51 9.94 2.16
N THR A 7 -12.95 9.09 3.03
CA THR A 7 -11.51 8.83 3.07
C THR A 7 -11.01 8.23 1.75
N LEU A 8 -11.76 7.32 1.12
CA LEU A 8 -11.40 6.77 -0.19
C LEU A 8 -11.38 7.86 -1.27
N VAL A 9 -12.37 8.75 -1.27
CA VAL A 9 -12.44 9.87 -2.21
C VAL A 9 -11.28 10.85 -1.98
N ASP A 10 -11.05 11.24 -0.73
CA ASP A 10 -9.96 12.15 -0.35
C ASP A 10 -8.58 11.58 -0.72
N CYS A 11 -8.40 10.27 -0.56
CA CYS A 11 -7.17 9.57 -0.93
C CYS A 11 -7.11 9.13 -2.39
N GLN A 12 -8.16 9.40 -3.19
CA GLN A 12 -8.27 8.95 -4.59
C GLN A 12 -8.07 7.43 -4.75
N LEU A 13 -8.58 6.67 -3.79
CA LEU A 13 -8.54 5.23 -3.76
C LEU A 13 -9.84 4.64 -4.29
N VAL A 14 -9.71 3.54 -5.03
CA VAL A 14 -10.80 2.77 -5.60
C VAL A 14 -10.71 1.34 -5.06
N ASP A 15 -11.86 0.78 -4.70
CA ASP A 15 -11.97 -0.62 -4.31
C ASP A 15 -11.75 -1.50 -5.55
N ILE A 16 -10.79 -2.42 -5.50
CA ILE A 16 -10.47 -3.32 -6.63
C ILE A 16 -11.50 -4.44 -6.79
N GLY A 17 -12.48 -4.51 -5.89
CA GLY A 17 -13.41 -5.63 -5.82
C GLY A 17 -12.74 -6.87 -5.25
N PHE A 18 -13.34 -8.03 -5.52
CA PHE A 18 -12.86 -9.31 -5.03
C PHE A 18 -13.35 -10.45 -5.92
N SER A 19 -12.72 -11.61 -5.74
CA SER A 19 -13.18 -12.89 -6.28
C SER A 19 -13.33 -13.90 -5.15
N GLY A 20 -14.34 -14.78 -5.23
CA GLY A 20 -14.62 -15.81 -4.22
C GLY A 20 -15.64 -15.39 -3.17
N VAL A 21 -15.35 -15.62 -1.88
CA VAL A 21 -16.30 -15.39 -0.79
C VAL A 21 -16.51 -13.89 -0.57
N TRP A 22 -17.78 -13.46 -0.61
CA TRP A 22 -18.15 -12.05 -0.46
C TRP A 22 -17.84 -11.49 0.94
N PHE A 23 -17.98 -12.31 1.98
CA PHE A 23 -17.79 -11.90 3.37
C PHE A 23 -16.37 -12.19 3.84
N THR A 24 -15.82 -11.28 4.64
CA THR A 24 -14.50 -11.46 5.27
C THR A 24 -14.58 -11.50 6.79
N TRP A 25 -15.77 -11.24 7.32
CA TRP A 25 -16.07 -11.34 8.73
C TRP A 25 -17.47 -11.92 8.94
N GLU A 26 -17.60 -12.75 9.98
CA GLU A 26 -18.84 -13.42 10.35
C GLU A 26 -18.96 -13.48 11.87
N ARG A 27 -20.19 -13.27 12.37
CA ARG A 27 -20.53 -13.44 13.78
C ARG A 27 -21.89 -14.10 13.92
N GLY A 28 -21.96 -15.05 14.84
CA GLY A 28 -23.18 -15.80 15.15
C GLY A 28 -23.28 -17.07 14.32
N ASN A 29 -23.75 -18.13 14.94
CA ASN A 29 -23.69 -19.49 14.38
C ASN A 29 -25.08 -20.01 14.00
N LEU A 30 -26.14 -19.23 14.26
CA LEU A 30 -27.52 -19.56 13.97
C LEU A 30 -28.05 -18.63 12.86
N PRO A 31 -28.92 -19.11 11.96
CA PRO A 31 -29.46 -18.29 10.88
C PRO A 31 -30.09 -16.97 11.34
N GLU A 32 -30.76 -16.95 12.50
CA GLU A 32 -31.42 -15.72 12.99
C GLU A 32 -30.44 -14.70 13.59
N THR A 33 -29.22 -15.13 13.95
CA THR A 33 -28.20 -14.29 14.61
C THR A 33 -26.94 -14.10 13.77
N ASN A 34 -26.89 -14.73 12.60
CA ASN A 34 -25.75 -14.71 11.71
C ASN A 34 -25.65 -13.37 11.00
N ILE A 35 -24.60 -12.63 11.30
CA ILE A 35 -24.25 -11.37 10.66
C ILE A 35 -22.94 -11.61 9.91
N ARG A 36 -22.95 -11.33 8.61
CA ARG A 36 -21.78 -11.44 7.75
C ARG A 36 -21.52 -10.12 7.06
N GLU A 37 -20.28 -9.66 7.12
CA GLU A 37 -19.85 -8.36 6.61
C GLU A 37 -18.56 -8.47 5.81
N ARG A 38 -18.33 -7.50 4.93
CA ARG A 38 -17.07 -7.38 4.19
C ARG A 38 -16.24 -6.24 4.75
N LEU A 39 -15.30 -6.58 5.62
CA LEU A 39 -14.42 -5.63 6.30
C LEU A 39 -13.07 -5.47 5.60
N ASP A 40 -12.60 -6.50 4.90
CA ASP A 40 -11.31 -6.50 4.22
C ASP A 40 -11.49 -6.17 2.74
N ARG A 41 -10.91 -5.04 2.32
CA ARG A 41 -11.02 -4.49 0.97
C ARG A 41 -9.63 -4.22 0.41
N GLY A 42 -9.40 -4.66 -0.82
CA GLY A 42 -8.24 -4.24 -1.59
C GLY A 42 -8.52 -2.85 -2.15
N LEU A 43 -7.61 -1.91 -1.90
CA LEU A 43 -7.73 -0.54 -2.39
C LEU A 43 -6.55 -0.25 -3.30
N GLN A 44 -6.82 0.37 -4.44
CA GLN A 44 -5.79 0.88 -5.34
C GLN A 44 -5.95 2.37 -5.55
N THR A 45 -4.85 3.08 -5.75
CA THR A 45 -4.92 4.43 -6.33
C THR A 45 -5.62 4.35 -7.68
N LYS A 46 -6.52 5.30 -7.97
CA LYS A 46 -7.11 5.44 -9.30
C LYS A 46 -6.02 5.87 -10.29
N ASN A 47 -5.22 4.91 -10.72
CA ASN A 47 -4.13 5.15 -11.65
C ASN A 47 -4.52 4.56 -13.00
N GLU A 48 -5.16 5.41 -13.81
CA GLU A 48 -5.52 5.11 -15.20
C GLU A 48 -4.29 4.64 -16.00
N SER A 49 -3.07 4.99 -15.56
CA SER A 49 -1.85 4.53 -16.22
C SER A 49 -1.60 3.03 -16.08
N TRP A 50 -2.01 2.36 -15.00
CA TRP A 50 -1.78 0.91 -14.89
C TRP A 50 -2.59 0.12 -15.93
N GLU A 51 -3.85 0.49 -16.13
CA GLU A 51 -4.75 -0.16 -17.08
C GLU A 51 -4.46 0.26 -18.53
N ALA A 52 -4.05 1.51 -18.76
CA ALA A 52 -3.73 2.03 -20.09
C ALA A 52 -2.33 1.61 -20.61
N ASN A 53 -1.49 1.02 -19.75
CA ASN A 53 -0.14 0.64 -20.14
C ASN A 53 -0.12 -0.74 -20.80
N GLU A 54 0.24 -0.77 -22.08
CA GLU A 54 0.71 -1.97 -22.78
C GLU A 54 2.22 -2.16 -22.55
N GLY A 55 2.69 -3.41 -22.59
CA GLY A 55 4.09 -3.78 -22.38
C GLY A 55 4.31 -4.88 -21.34
N THR A 56 5.57 -5.20 -21.11
CA THR A 56 6.00 -6.18 -20.10
C THR A 56 5.70 -5.67 -18.69
N LEU A 57 5.60 -6.59 -17.72
CA LEU A 57 5.34 -6.24 -16.33
C LEU A 57 6.34 -5.20 -15.77
N LEU A 58 7.62 -5.31 -16.13
CA LEU A 58 8.68 -4.39 -15.68
C LEU A 58 8.45 -2.96 -16.20
N GLU A 59 8.07 -2.81 -17.47
CA GLU A 59 7.75 -1.50 -18.05
C GLU A 59 6.52 -0.89 -17.39
N LYS A 60 5.49 -1.70 -17.12
CA LYS A 60 4.30 -1.24 -16.39
C LYS A 60 4.65 -0.79 -14.97
N LEU A 61 5.50 -1.53 -14.26
CA LEU A 61 5.95 -1.18 -12.91
C LEU A 61 6.79 0.10 -12.89
N GLY A 62 7.69 0.31 -13.86
CA GLY A 62 8.48 1.53 -13.98
C GLY A 62 7.60 2.77 -14.22
N LYS A 63 6.63 2.67 -15.12
CA LYS A 63 5.66 3.76 -15.35
C LYS A 63 4.77 4.01 -14.12
N LEU A 64 4.32 2.93 -13.46
CA LEU A 64 3.55 3.03 -12.22
C LEU A 64 4.34 3.77 -11.13
N GLN A 65 5.63 3.47 -10.98
CA GLN A 65 6.49 4.17 -10.02
C GLN A 65 6.47 5.69 -10.25
N LEU A 66 6.69 6.14 -11.49
CA LEU A 66 6.68 7.57 -11.83
C LEU A 66 5.34 8.23 -11.49
N CYS A 67 4.23 7.58 -11.84
CA CYS A 67 2.89 8.06 -11.53
C CYS A 67 2.65 8.15 -10.02
N LEU A 68 3.08 7.14 -9.24
CA LEU A 68 2.94 7.12 -7.78
C LEU A 68 3.80 8.19 -7.11
N GLU A 69 4.99 8.46 -7.63
CA GLU A 69 5.83 9.56 -7.14
C GLU A 69 5.18 10.92 -7.38
N GLU A 70 4.63 11.14 -8.57
CA GLU A 70 3.91 12.38 -8.88
C GLU A 70 2.66 12.54 -8.02
N TRP A 71 1.85 11.48 -7.91
CA TRP A 71 0.67 11.45 -7.04
C TRP A 71 1.04 11.76 -5.59
N SER A 72 2.12 11.16 -5.07
CA SER A 72 2.62 11.39 -3.71
C SER A 72 3.01 12.86 -3.50
N ARG A 73 3.75 13.45 -4.46
CA ARG A 73 4.11 14.89 -4.41
C ARG A 73 2.87 15.79 -4.47
N LYS A 74 1.91 15.49 -5.34
CA LYS A 74 0.65 16.24 -5.48
C LYS A 74 -0.19 16.17 -4.21
N ASN A 75 -0.33 14.99 -3.62
CA ASN A 75 -1.04 14.79 -2.37
C ASN A 75 -0.37 15.57 -1.22
N SER A 76 0.95 15.49 -1.08
CA SER A 76 1.70 16.25 -0.08
C SER A 76 1.49 17.76 -0.24
N ARG A 77 1.61 18.30 -1.47
CA ARG A 77 1.34 19.71 -1.77
C ARG A 77 -0.10 20.14 -1.45
N ASN A 78 -1.08 19.28 -1.76
CA ASN A 78 -2.49 19.56 -1.47
C ASN A 78 -2.75 19.63 0.04
N LYS A 79 -2.18 18.70 0.83
CA LYS A 79 -2.27 18.70 2.29
C LYS A 79 -1.69 19.99 2.89
N GLU A 80 -0.49 20.37 2.45
CA GLU A 80 0.17 21.60 2.92
C GLU A 80 -0.54 22.87 2.45
N GLY A 81 -1.11 22.86 1.23
CA GLY A 81 -1.91 23.95 0.71
C GLY A 81 -3.18 24.18 1.51
N LEU A 82 -3.89 23.11 1.89
CA LEU A 82 -5.10 23.20 2.71
C LEU A 82 -4.77 23.72 4.12
N LYS A 83 -3.70 23.23 4.75
CA LYS A 83 -3.23 23.72 6.04
C LYS A 83 -2.94 25.22 6.01
N ARG A 84 -2.21 25.70 4.99
CA ARG A 84 -1.93 27.13 4.79
C ARG A 84 -3.20 27.96 4.57
N LYS A 85 -4.17 27.46 3.82
CA LYS A 85 -5.46 28.15 3.62
C LYS A 85 -6.21 28.32 4.94
N LEU A 86 -6.35 27.25 5.72
CA LEU A 86 -7.02 27.28 7.03
C LEU A 86 -6.30 28.21 8.02
N MET A 87 -4.96 28.21 8.02
CA MET A 87 -4.18 29.13 8.86
C MET A 87 -4.42 30.60 8.48
N LYS A 88 -4.42 30.92 7.18
CA LYS A 88 -4.67 32.28 6.70
C LYS A 88 -6.11 32.74 6.99
N GLU A 89 -7.08 31.86 6.81
CA GLU A 89 -8.48 32.15 7.13
C GLU A 89 -8.65 32.41 8.64
N LEU A 90 -8.00 31.62 9.49
CA LEU A 90 -7.99 31.82 10.93
C LEU A 90 -7.35 33.16 11.33
N GLU A 91 -6.24 33.54 10.70
CA GLU A 91 -5.56 34.82 10.93
C GLU A 91 -6.49 36.01 10.61
N VAL A 92 -7.12 36.00 9.43
CA VAL A 92 -8.08 37.04 9.02
C VAL A 92 -9.28 37.12 9.96
N LEU A 93 -9.83 35.98 10.39
CA LEU A 93 -10.97 35.94 11.31
C LEU A 93 -10.60 36.47 12.71
N LEU A 94 -9.36 36.25 13.16
CA LEU A 94 -8.87 36.75 14.46
C LEU A 94 -8.64 38.27 14.46
N GLU A 95 -8.29 38.86 13.31
CA GLU A 95 -8.13 40.31 13.12
C GLU A 95 -9.47 41.05 12.90
N GLY A 96 -10.52 40.32 12.51
CA GLY A 96 -11.85 40.86 12.24
C GLY A 96 -12.65 41.28 13.49
N LYS A 97 -13.82 41.89 13.26
CA LYS A 97 -14.76 42.24 14.34
C LYS A 97 -15.33 40.97 14.96
N ARG A 98 -15.26 40.88 16.29
CA ARG A 98 -15.86 39.78 17.05
C ARG A 98 -17.39 39.91 17.07
N ASN A 99 -18.04 39.04 16.32
CA ASN A 99 -19.46 38.74 16.40
C ASN A 99 -19.64 37.22 16.47
N ASP A 100 -20.86 36.76 16.79
CA ASP A 100 -21.13 35.33 17.02
C ASP A 100 -20.82 34.47 15.78
N ASP A 101 -21.07 34.99 14.57
CA ASP A 101 -20.75 34.33 13.31
C ASP A 101 -19.23 34.15 13.08
N THR A 102 -18.44 35.19 13.36
CA THR A 102 -16.97 35.13 13.29
C THR A 102 -16.43 34.18 14.33
N MET A 103 -17.04 34.16 15.53
CA MET A 103 -16.60 33.26 16.60
C MET A 103 -16.89 31.79 16.26
N ALA A 104 -18.04 31.50 15.65
CA ALA A 104 -18.35 30.17 15.14
C ALA A 104 -17.36 29.71 14.06
N LYS A 105 -17.04 30.57 13.08
CA LYS A 105 -16.06 30.29 12.02
C LYS A 105 -14.64 30.06 12.57
N ILE A 106 -14.23 30.81 13.59
CA ILE A 106 -12.94 30.62 14.27
C ILE A 106 -12.87 29.23 14.92
N ILE A 107 -13.94 28.82 15.61
CA ILE A 107 -14.01 27.51 16.27
C ILE A 107 -13.92 26.40 15.22
N ASP A 108 -14.69 26.51 14.13
CA ASP A 108 -14.70 25.53 13.06
C ASP A 108 -13.32 25.41 12.38
N ALA A 109 -12.71 26.52 12.00
CA ALA A 109 -11.37 26.56 11.42
C ALA A 109 -10.31 25.94 12.36
N LYS A 110 -10.40 26.19 13.68
CA LYS A 110 -9.51 25.57 14.68
C LYS A 110 -9.72 24.07 14.80
N ILE A 111 -10.97 23.60 14.80
CA ILE A 111 -11.30 22.17 14.83
C ILE A 111 -10.74 21.49 13.60
N HIS A 112 -11.00 22.03 12.41
CA HIS A 112 -10.48 21.51 11.14
C HIS A 112 -8.94 21.46 11.11
N LEU A 113 -8.28 22.50 11.61
CA LEU A 113 -6.81 22.53 11.68
C LEU A 113 -6.26 21.48 12.66
N ASN A 114 -6.86 21.34 13.84
CA ASN A 114 -6.47 20.32 14.81
C ASN A 114 -6.67 18.90 14.27
N MET A 115 -7.83 18.62 13.69
CA MET A 115 -8.10 17.33 13.03
C MET A 115 -7.06 17.04 11.95
N LYS A 116 -6.58 18.06 11.22
CA LYS A 116 -5.55 17.87 10.20
C LYS A 116 -4.19 17.53 10.79
N ILE A 117 -3.80 18.21 11.87
CA ILE A 117 -2.55 17.93 12.60
C ILE A 117 -2.60 16.52 13.17
N ASP A 118 -3.70 16.14 13.82
CA ASP A 118 -3.83 14.82 14.45
C ASP A 118 -3.78 13.68 13.40
N LYS A 119 -4.35 13.90 12.19
CA LYS A 119 -4.21 12.96 11.06
C LYS A 119 -2.76 12.81 10.60
N ASP A 120 -2.00 13.90 10.53
CA ASP A 120 -0.59 13.86 10.13
C ASP A 120 0.28 13.21 11.21
N ASP A 121 0.01 13.48 12.49
CA ASP A 121 0.68 12.84 13.63
C ASP A 121 0.48 11.31 13.61
N MET A 122 -0.78 10.86 13.46
CA MET A 122 -1.11 9.43 13.35
C MET A 122 -0.43 8.77 12.14
N TYR A 123 -0.35 9.46 11.01
CA TYR A 123 0.36 8.96 9.83
C TYR A 123 1.86 8.75 10.10
N TRP A 124 2.50 9.69 10.80
CA TRP A 124 3.92 9.59 11.15
C TRP A 124 4.20 8.55 12.22
N GLU A 125 3.30 8.39 13.20
CA GLU A 125 3.34 7.33 14.19
C GLU A 125 3.33 5.94 13.53
N GLN A 126 2.38 5.70 12.63
CA GLN A 126 2.27 4.44 11.87
C GLN A 126 3.54 4.16 11.07
N ARG A 127 4.11 5.17 10.40
CA ARG A 127 5.36 5.02 9.63
C ARG A 127 6.58 4.76 10.50
N ALA A 128 6.66 5.39 11.67
CA ALA A 128 7.76 5.17 12.60
C ALA A 128 7.69 3.77 13.24
N ARG A 129 6.51 3.13 13.27
CA ARG A 129 6.22 1.90 14.04
C ARG A 129 6.69 2.07 15.49
N GLN A 130 6.41 3.23 16.08
CA GLN A 130 6.76 3.58 17.47
C GLN A 130 5.47 3.82 18.26
N ASN A 131 5.42 3.33 19.49
CA ASN A 131 4.22 3.33 20.34
C ASN A 131 4.19 4.52 21.33
N TRP A 132 4.54 5.73 20.88
CA TRP A 132 5.03 6.79 21.77
C TRP A 132 3.98 7.81 22.24
N LEU A 133 2.86 7.34 22.77
CA LEU A 133 1.76 8.18 23.29
C LEU A 133 1.73 8.25 24.83
N LYS A 134 2.89 8.30 25.50
CA LYS A 134 2.94 8.51 26.96
C LYS A 134 3.32 9.93 27.42
N LEU A 135 3.86 10.80 26.57
CA LEU A 135 4.32 12.13 27.00
C LEU A 135 4.08 13.21 25.93
N GLY A 136 2.80 13.56 25.74
CA GLY A 136 2.31 14.94 25.65
C GLY A 136 2.84 15.95 24.61
N ASP A 137 3.81 15.63 23.74
CA ASP A 137 4.36 16.60 22.79
C ASP A 137 4.16 16.18 21.33
N LYS A 138 3.60 17.08 20.51
CA LYS A 138 3.23 16.87 19.09
C LYS A 138 4.47 16.94 18.18
N ASN A 139 5.45 16.09 18.46
CA ASN A 139 6.81 16.21 17.94
C ASN A 139 7.00 15.53 16.57
N THR A 140 6.41 16.12 15.53
CA THR A 140 6.59 15.68 14.13
C THR A 140 8.07 15.51 13.75
N ALA A 141 8.95 16.42 14.21
CA ALA A 141 10.40 16.35 13.96
C ALA A 141 11.05 15.08 14.53
N PHE A 142 10.64 14.65 15.72
CA PHE A 142 11.08 13.38 16.31
C PHE A 142 10.68 12.20 15.44
N PHE A 143 9.42 12.12 15.01
CA PHE A 143 8.96 11.03 14.15
C PHE A 143 9.64 11.03 12.78
N HIS A 144 9.87 12.21 12.19
CA HIS A 144 10.68 12.35 10.98
C HIS A 144 12.09 11.82 11.16
N SER A 145 12.74 12.12 12.29
CA SER A 145 14.07 11.62 12.62
C SER A 145 14.07 10.09 12.81
N CYS A 146 13.12 9.52 13.56
CA CYS A 146 12.98 8.07 13.70
C CYS A 146 12.71 7.37 12.35
N ALA A 147 11.84 7.93 11.52
CA ALA A 147 11.57 7.40 10.18
C ALA A 147 12.82 7.46 9.28
N LEU A 148 13.63 8.51 9.41
CA LEU A 148 14.91 8.63 8.71
C LEU A 148 15.91 7.57 9.17
N VAL A 149 16.05 7.36 10.50
CA VAL A 149 16.91 6.31 11.07
C VAL A 149 16.49 4.92 10.59
N ARG A 150 15.18 4.62 10.60
CA ARG A 150 14.68 3.35 10.05
C ARG A 150 14.93 3.21 8.56
N ARG A 151 14.76 4.28 7.79
CA ARG A 151 15.08 4.27 6.36
C ARG A 151 16.55 3.92 6.17
N GLN A 152 17.46 4.56 6.90
CA GLN A 152 18.89 4.26 6.84
C GLN A 152 19.20 2.80 7.21
N ALA A 153 18.59 2.29 8.29
CA ALA A 153 18.78 0.90 8.72
C ALA A 153 18.22 -0.14 7.74
N ASN A 154 17.16 0.19 7.00
CA ASN A 154 16.53 -0.69 6.02
C ASN A 154 17.11 -0.52 4.60
N THR A 155 17.92 0.50 4.35
CA THR A 155 18.61 0.67 3.08
C THR A 155 19.69 -0.40 2.98
N ILE A 156 19.60 -1.24 1.94
CA ILE A 156 20.64 -2.23 1.64
C ILE A 156 21.83 -1.48 1.02
N SER A 157 22.84 -1.17 1.84
CA SER A 157 24.05 -0.47 1.39
C SER A 157 25.18 -1.41 0.99
N LYS A 158 25.11 -2.68 1.43
CA LYS A 158 26.09 -3.70 1.07
C LYS A 158 25.50 -5.10 1.08
N LEU A 159 26.04 -5.98 0.25
CA LEU A 159 25.78 -7.42 0.25
C LEU A 159 27.09 -8.18 0.42
N VAL A 160 27.04 -9.34 1.07
CA VAL A 160 28.17 -10.27 1.17
C VAL A 160 27.86 -11.49 0.32
N THR A 161 28.73 -11.82 -0.62
CA THR A 161 28.57 -13.00 -1.48
C THR A 161 28.87 -14.30 -0.74
N GLU A 162 28.51 -15.45 -1.33
CA GLU A 162 28.86 -16.78 -0.79
C GLU A 162 30.38 -16.99 -0.68
N GLU A 163 31.16 -16.26 -1.48
CA GLU A 163 32.63 -16.27 -1.47
C GLU A 163 33.22 -15.32 -0.40
N GLY A 164 32.38 -14.65 0.39
CA GLY A 164 32.80 -13.71 1.43
C GLY A 164 33.22 -12.33 0.92
N LYS A 165 33.01 -12.02 -0.37
CA LYS A 165 33.30 -10.70 -0.96
C LYS A 165 32.20 -9.72 -0.56
N GLU A 166 32.59 -8.57 -0.01
CA GLU A 166 31.67 -7.45 0.22
C GLU A 166 31.47 -6.65 -1.08
N ILE A 167 30.21 -6.40 -1.41
CA ILE A 167 29.76 -5.62 -2.56
C ILE A 167 29.05 -4.39 -2.02
N GLU A 168 29.56 -3.21 -2.35
CA GLU A 168 29.00 -1.91 -1.95
C GLU A 168 28.44 -1.10 -3.14
N GLU A 169 28.85 -1.43 -4.37
CA GLU A 169 28.39 -0.73 -5.57
C GLU A 169 26.95 -1.13 -5.91
N GLU A 170 26.07 -0.15 -6.11
CA GLU A 170 24.64 -0.38 -6.38
C GLU A 170 24.41 -1.25 -7.62
N SER A 171 25.23 -1.08 -8.66
CA SER A 171 25.19 -1.88 -9.89
C SER A 171 25.49 -3.37 -9.61
N GLU A 172 26.53 -3.63 -8.81
CA GLU A 172 26.94 -4.98 -8.42
C GLU A 172 25.93 -5.62 -7.44
N ILE A 173 25.36 -4.85 -6.52
CA ILE A 173 24.29 -5.29 -5.59
C ILE A 173 23.08 -5.79 -6.40
N LEU A 174 22.65 -5.03 -7.42
CA LEU A 174 21.53 -5.41 -8.29
C LEU A 174 21.81 -6.71 -9.06
N VAL A 175 23.02 -6.87 -9.60
CA VAL A 175 23.41 -8.09 -10.32
C VAL A 175 23.45 -9.29 -9.38
N ALA A 176 24.07 -9.15 -8.21
CA ALA A 176 24.17 -10.21 -7.21
C ALA A 176 22.78 -10.66 -6.71
N ALA A 177 21.92 -9.70 -6.36
CA ALA A 177 20.55 -10.00 -5.95
C ALA A 177 19.74 -10.68 -7.07
N SER A 178 19.85 -10.18 -8.30
CA SER A 178 19.16 -10.76 -9.45
C SER A 178 19.60 -12.20 -9.72
N SER A 179 20.91 -12.46 -9.73
CA SER A 179 21.48 -13.80 -9.91
C SER A 179 21.04 -14.76 -8.80
N PHE A 180 21.08 -14.31 -7.54
CA PHE A 180 20.64 -15.10 -6.40
C PHE A 180 19.17 -15.56 -6.56
N PHE A 181 18.24 -14.63 -6.81
CA PHE A 181 16.83 -14.98 -6.95
C PHE A 181 16.55 -15.79 -8.22
N GLN A 182 17.23 -15.49 -9.33
CA GLN A 182 17.14 -16.32 -10.53
C GLN A 182 17.54 -17.76 -10.22
N ASN A 183 18.65 -17.99 -9.53
CA ASN A 183 19.10 -19.32 -9.14
C ASN A 183 18.19 -19.98 -8.10
N LEU A 184 17.64 -19.21 -7.17
CA LEU A 184 16.70 -19.70 -6.15
C LEU A 184 15.40 -20.22 -6.79
N PHE A 185 14.88 -19.52 -7.79
CA PHE A 185 13.65 -19.91 -8.50
C PHE A 185 13.91 -20.80 -9.72
N LYS A 186 15.18 -20.97 -10.13
CA LYS A 186 15.54 -21.91 -11.20
C LYS A 186 15.31 -23.33 -10.70
N SER A 187 14.49 -24.07 -11.43
CA SER A 187 14.30 -25.50 -11.20
C SER A 187 15.65 -26.20 -11.19
N LYS A 188 15.96 -26.93 -10.11
CA LYS A 188 17.15 -27.79 -10.03
C LYS A 188 16.99 -29.11 -10.80
N GLY A 189 15.98 -29.19 -11.67
CA GLY A 189 15.52 -30.42 -12.28
C GLY A 189 14.62 -31.19 -11.31
N VAL A 190 13.41 -31.53 -11.74
CA VAL A 190 12.59 -32.50 -11.00
C VAL A 190 13.15 -33.87 -11.34
N THR A 191 13.58 -34.63 -10.33
CA THR A 191 13.83 -36.06 -10.47
C THR A 191 12.57 -36.71 -11.03
N ASP A 192 12.69 -37.31 -12.21
CA ASP A 192 11.68 -38.06 -12.97
C ASP A 192 10.21 -37.78 -12.60
N ARG A 193 9.57 -36.88 -13.36
CA ARG A 193 8.13 -36.54 -13.20
C ARG A 193 7.23 -37.78 -13.18
N CYS A 194 7.66 -38.89 -13.78
CA CYS A 194 6.92 -40.15 -13.77
C CYS A 194 6.70 -40.66 -12.34
N LYS A 195 7.69 -40.55 -11.45
CA LYS A 195 7.57 -41.03 -10.05
C LYS A 195 6.53 -40.27 -9.21
N VAL A 196 6.30 -39.00 -9.52
CA VAL A 196 5.24 -38.19 -8.86
C VAL A 196 3.85 -38.66 -9.31
N LEU A 197 3.77 -39.18 -10.53
CA LEU A 197 2.53 -39.66 -11.14
C LEU A 197 2.27 -41.15 -10.88
N ASP A 198 3.24 -41.92 -10.39
CA ASP A 198 3.08 -43.36 -10.08
C ASP A 198 1.97 -43.63 -9.04
N GLY A 199 1.68 -42.66 -8.16
CA GLY A 199 0.61 -42.75 -7.17
C GLY A 199 -0.76 -42.23 -7.65
N ILE A 200 -0.83 -41.68 -8.87
CA ILE A 200 -2.06 -41.13 -9.45
C ILE A 200 -2.55 -42.13 -10.50
N GLU A 201 -3.70 -42.74 -10.23
CA GLU A 201 -4.32 -43.67 -11.16
C GLU A 201 -4.71 -42.93 -12.46
N ARG A 202 -4.26 -43.44 -13.61
CA ARG A 202 -4.57 -42.84 -14.91
C ARG A 202 -6.05 -43.01 -15.21
N THR A 203 -6.80 -41.92 -15.10
CA THR A 203 -8.24 -41.86 -15.41
C THR A 203 -8.54 -41.57 -16.88
N ILE A 204 -7.63 -40.92 -17.60
CA ILE A 204 -7.75 -40.68 -19.04
C ILE A 204 -7.10 -41.86 -19.77
N LYS A 205 -7.89 -42.60 -20.55
CA LYS A 205 -7.39 -43.71 -21.35
C LYS A 205 -6.73 -43.18 -22.61
N GLN A 206 -5.87 -44.00 -23.22
CA GLN A 206 -5.22 -43.67 -24.49
C GLN A 206 -6.26 -43.33 -25.58
N GLU A 207 -7.37 -44.07 -25.58
CA GLU A 207 -8.54 -43.88 -26.46
C GLU A 207 -9.17 -42.48 -26.32
N ASP A 208 -9.28 -41.95 -25.10
CA ASP A 208 -9.84 -40.61 -24.85
C ASP A 208 -8.91 -39.52 -25.40
N ASN A 209 -7.59 -39.71 -25.29
CA ASN A 209 -6.60 -38.79 -25.84
C ASN A 209 -6.55 -38.84 -27.36
N GLU A 210 -6.71 -40.01 -27.97
CA GLU A 210 -6.78 -40.16 -29.43
C GLU A 210 -8.01 -39.45 -29.99
N PHE A 211 -9.16 -39.55 -29.33
CA PHE A 211 -10.36 -38.80 -29.69
C PHE A 211 -10.19 -37.28 -29.56
N LEU A 212 -9.54 -36.80 -28.49
CA LEU A 212 -9.34 -35.36 -28.25
C LEU A 212 -8.27 -34.72 -29.14
N LEU A 213 -7.39 -35.53 -29.75
CA LEU A 213 -6.31 -35.08 -30.62
C LEU A 213 -6.60 -35.30 -32.11
N ASP A 214 -7.74 -35.89 -32.46
CA ASP A 214 -8.13 -36.08 -33.85
C ASP A 214 -8.47 -34.72 -34.49
N PRO A 215 -7.99 -34.42 -35.71
CA PRO A 215 -8.34 -33.19 -36.41
C PRO A 215 -9.84 -33.14 -36.72
N PHE A 216 -10.46 -31.96 -36.54
CA PHE A 216 -11.87 -31.70 -36.87
C PHE A 216 -12.24 -32.05 -38.33
#